data_AF-A0AAV7A6R6-F1
#
_entry.id   AF-A0AAV7A6R6-F1
#
_cell.length_a   1.000
_cell.length_b   1.000
_cell.length_c   1.000
_cell.angle_alpha   90.00
_cell.angle_beta   90.00
_cell.angle_gamma   90.00
#
_symmetry.space_group_name_H-M   'P 1'
#
loop_
_entity.id
_entity.type
_entity.pdbx_description
1 polymer ?
#
loop_
_entity_poly.entity_id
_entity_poly.type
_entity_poly.pdbx_seq_one_letter_code
_entity_poly.pdbx_strand_id
1 'polypeptide(L)'
;MKMGVNVDKLIEKKKKAIQKRRKGLQKVINLAKVILAKTQKGSGLEFLTNKDGVIGSLRTLSESVPQGPVTLRSLGLEKLDFHSLILDFSAVNFIDTVGTKMLKNIFVEFHEVEVKVYIANCSSLVLRQLEISDFFNDNITQAAIFASIHDAVSFISNGPSSESSSLSEVTAI
;
A
#
# COMPACT_ATOMS: atom_id res chain seq x y z
N MET A 1 -40.30 -40.72 17.94
CA MET A 1 -39.96 -39.32 18.33
C MET A 1 -39.72 -38.53 17.05
N LYS A 2 -40.58 -37.55 16.70
CA LYS A 2 -40.40 -36.70 15.50
C LYS A 2 -39.94 -35.31 15.95
N MET A 3 -38.63 -35.06 15.91
CA MET A 3 -38.07 -33.72 16.02
C MET A 3 -37.82 -33.18 14.61
N GLY A 4 -38.84 -32.57 14.02
CA GLY A 4 -38.69 -31.85 12.75
C GLY A 4 -38.14 -30.46 13.02
N VAL A 5 -36.90 -30.17 12.59
CA VAL A 5 -36.37 -28.82 12.58
C VAL A 5 -37.19 -27.98 11.60
N ASN A 6 -37.85 -26.94 12.10
CA ASN A 6 -38.73 -26.10 11.30
C ASN A 6 -37.90 -25.03 10.56
N VAL A 7 -37.52 -25.35 9.33
CA VAL A 7 -36.58 -24.60 8.49
C VAL A 7 -37.01 -23.14 8.28
N ASP A 8 -38.33 -22.89 8.19
CA ASP A 8 -38.89 -21.54 7.95
C ASP A 8 -38.60 -20.57 9.09
N LYS A 9 -38.68 -21.03 10.35
CA LYS A 9 -38.30 -20.21 11.52
C LYS A 9 -36.82 -19.83 11.50
N LEU A 10 -35.96 -20.69 10.97
CA LEU A 10 -34.52 -20.44 10.85
C LEU A 10 -34.23 -19.36 9.79
N ILE A 11 -34.94 -19.44 8.66
CA ILE A 11 -34.83 -18.47 7.56
C ILE A 11 -35.32 -17.10 8.02
N GLU A 12 -36.46 -17.03 8.72
CA GLU A 12 -37.01 -15.75 9.19
C GLU A 12 -36.10 -15.08 10.24
N LYS A 13 -35.55 -15.88 11.18
CA LYS A 13 -34.59 -15.40 12.17
C LYS A 13 -33.31 -14.85 11.52
N LYS A 14 -32.80 -15.53 10.48
CA LYS A 14 -31.65 -15.04 9.68
C LYS A 14 -32.00 -13.74 8.94
N LYS A 15 -33.17 -13.63 8.30
CA LYS A 15 -33.60 -12.41 7.58
C LYS A 15 -33.73 -11.20 8.51
N LYS A 16 -34.37 -11.35 9.67
CA LYS A 16 -34.52 -10.27 10.68
C LYS A 16 -33.17 -9.80 11.22
N ALA A 17 -32.23 -10.72 11.47
CA ALA A 17 -30.89 -10.38 11.93
C ALA A 17 -30.09 -9.56 10.90
N ILE A 18 -30.13 -9.96 9.63
CA ILE A 18 -29.46 -9.24 8.53
C ILE A 18 -30.02 -7.82 8.38
N GLN A 19 -31.34 -7.67 8.47
CA GLN A 19 -31.97 -6.36 8.31
C GLN A 19 -31.68 -5.41 9.49
N LYS A 20 -31.59 -5.93 10.73
CA LYS A 20 -31.15 -5.13 11.90
C LYS A 20 -29.71 -4.66 11.73
N ARG A 21 -28.83 -5.53 11.21
CA ARG A 21 -27.41 -5.21 10.93
C ARG A 21 -27.27 -4.12 9.87
N ARG A 22 -28.01 -4.21 8.75
CA ARG A 22 -28.05 -3.16 7.70
C ARG A 22 -28.49 -1.79 8.22
N LYS A 23 -29.50 -1.73 9.09
CA LYS A 23 -29.98 -0.46 9.68
C LYS A 23 -28.95 0.19 10.60
N GLY A 24 -28.18 -0.61 11.35
CA GLY A 24 -27.08 -0.10 12.19
C GLY A 24 -25.96 0.49 11.34
N LEU A 25 -25.56 -0.23 10.28
CA LEU A 25 -24.54 0.19 9.32
C LEU A 25 -24.82 1.57 8.73
N GLN A 26 -26.06 1.76 8.27
CA GLN A 26 -26.49 3.00 7.62
C GLN A 26 -26.38 4.24 8.52
N LYS A 27 -26.52 4.09 9.85
CA LYS A 27 -26.37 5.18 10.82
C LYS A 27 -24.90 5.59 10.98
N VAL A 28 -23.98 4.62 11.01
CA VAL A 28 -22.54 4.85 11.19
C VAL A 28 -21.95 5.62 9.99
N ILE A 29 -22.34 5.27 8.77
CA ILE A 29 -21.92 5.98 7.55
C ILE A 29 -22.37 7.43 7.55
N ASN A 30 -23.63 7.68 7.92
CA ASN A 30 -24.18 9.02 7.89
C ASN A 30 -23.46 9.92 8.90
N LEU A 31 -23.06 9.39 10.05
CA LEU A 31 -22.27 10.13 11.03
C LEU A 31 -20.85 10.45 10.53
N ALA A 32 -20.17 9.49 9.89
CA ALA A 32 -18.84 9.69 9.31
C ALA A 32 -18.86 10.79 8.23
N LYS A 33 -19.89 10.84 7.38
CA LYS A 33 -20.07 11.91 6.39
C LYS A 33 -20.25 13.29 7.01
N VAL A 34 -20.96 13.39 8.15
CA VAL A 34 -21.14 14.66 8.88
C VAL A 34 -19.84 15.16 9.50
N ILE A 35 -19.00 14.25 10.02
CA ILE A 35 -17.69 14.61 10.58
C ILE A 35 -16.75 15.08 9.48
N LEU A 36 -16.73 14.40 8.32
CA LEU A 36 -15.88 14.76 7.18
C LEU A 36 -16.25 16.14 6.59
N ALA A 37 -17.54 16.49 6.56
CA ALA A 37 -17.99 17.79 6.08
C ALA A 37 -17.63 18.97 7.02
N LYS A 38 -17.39 18.69 8.31
CA LYS A 38 -17.01 19.71 9.31
C LYS A 38 -15.51 19.99 9.37
N THR A 39 -14.67 19.08 8.87
CA THR A 39 -13.20 19.19 8.91
C THR A 39 -12.64 19.74 7.60
N GLN A 40 -13.06 20.95 7.19
CA GLN A 40 -12.28 21.76 6.26
C GLN A 40 -11.26 22.59 7.03
N LYS A 41 -10.04 22.04 7.23
CA LYS A 41 -8.75 22.76 7.34
C LYS A 41 -7.60 21.77 7.61
N GLY A 42 -6.79 21.49 6.57
CA GLY A 42 -5.40 21.05 6.71
C GLY A 42 -5.09 19.55 6.64
N SER A 43 -4.38 19.17 5.56
CA SER A 43 -3.41 18.08 5.36
C SER A 43 -3.68 16.63 5.82
N GLY A 44 -3.56 15.69 4.86
CA GLY A 44 -3.17 14.29 5.09
C GLY A 44 -4.21 13.26 4.62
N LEU A 45 -3.89 12.55 3.52
CA LEU A 45 -4.47 11.30 2.96
C LEU A 45 -5.11 10.38 4.03
N GLU A 46 -6.17 9.59 3.88
CA GLU A 46 -7.20 9.28 2.88
C GLU A 46 -8.18 8.37 3.64
N PHE A 47 -9.48 8.39 3.33
CA PHE A 47 -10.39 7.33 3.77
C PHE A 47 -11.33 6.96 2.63
N LEU A 48 -11.03 5.86 1.95
CA LEU A 48 -11.99 5.14 1.12
C LEU A 48 -13.07 4.58 2.05
N THR A 49 -14.20 5.27 2.11
CA THR A 49 -15.29 4.90 2.98
C THR A 49 -16.01 3.68 2.40
N ASN A 50 -15.93 2.53 3.06
CA ASN A 50 -17.03 1.56 3.05
C ASN A 50 -17.44 1.18 4.47
N LYS A 51 -18.53 1.82 4.85
CA LYS A 51 -19.67 1.39 5.65
C LYS A 51 -19.58 0.96 7.12
N ASP A 52 -18.44 0.62 7.72
CA ASP A 52 -18.51 -0.07 9.04
C ASP A 52 -17.89 0.63 10.25
N GLY A 53 -17.24 1.80 10.10
CA GLY A 53 -16.91 2.72 11.22
C GLY A 53 -16.44 2.08 12.53
N VAL A 54 -15.60 1.06 12.43
CA VAL A 54 -14.79 0.56 13.54
C VAL A 54 -13.57 1.49 13.60
N ILE A 55 -13.44 2.29 14.66
CA ILE A 55 -12.12 2.83 15.05
C ILE A 55 -11.37 1.63 15.66
N GLY A 56 -10.80 0.82 14.79
CA GLY A 56 -9.83 -0.17 15.20
C GLY A 56 -8.53 0.57 15.44
N SER A 57 -8.12 0.73 16.69
CA SER A 57 -6.68 0.75 16.94
C SER A 57 -6.13 -0.51 16.26
N LEU A 58 -5.15 -0.37 15.35
CA LEU A 58 -4.57 -1.46 14.55
C LEU A 58 -3.96 -2.60 15.40
N ARG A 59 -4.07 -2.55 16.74
CA ARG A 59 -3.36 -3.42 17.68
C ARG A 59 -4.14 -4.65 18.18
N THR A 60 -5.42 -4.86 17.80
CA THR A 60 -6.25 -5.92 18.43
C THR A 60 -6.95 -6.91 17.50
N LEU A 61 -6.50 -7.09 16.25
CA LEU A 61 -6.91 -8.21 15.37
C LEU A 61 -5.78 -9.23 15.16
N SER A 62 -4.77 -9.25 16.04
CA SER A 62 -3.60 -10.13 15.97
C SER A 62 -3.82 -11.55 16.51
N GLU A 63 -5.06 -11.98 16.76
CA GLU A 63 -5.31 -13.34 17.27
C GLU A 63 -5.86 -14.23 16.14
N SER A 64 -4.92 -14.89 15.46
CA SER A 64 -5.02 -15.84 14.32
C SER A 64 -4.74 -15.33 12.90
N VAL A 65 -4.31 -14.08 12.72
CA VAL A 65 -3.69 -13.64 11.45
C VAL A 65 -2.18 -13.92 11.52
N PRO A 66 -1.57 -14.59 10.52
CA PRO A 66 -0.13 -14.77 10.48
C PRO A 66 0.55 -13.41 10.62
N GLN A 67 1.53 -13.31 11.51
CA GLN A 67 2.29 -12.09 11.87
C GLN A 67 3.21 -11.61 10.72
N GLY A 68 2.68 -11.55 9.50
CA GLY A 68 3.36 -11.07 8.30
C GLY A 68 2.52 -10.01 7.58
N PRO A 69 3.12 -9.27 6.63
CA PRO A 69 2.37 -8.33 5.79
C PRO A 69 1.18 -9.04 5.13
N VAL A 70 0.02 -8.37 5.10
CA VAL A 70 -1.16 -8.87 4.39
C VAL A 70 -0.79 -8.94 2.91
N THR A 71 -0.69 -10.17 2.41
CA THR A 71 -0.31 -10.50 1.03
C THR A 71 -1.58 -10.85 0.23
N LEU A 72 -1.60 -10.59 -1.08
CA LEU A 72 -2.65 -11.08 -1.99
C LEU A 72 -2.86 -12.58 -1.81
N ARG A 73 -1.77 -13.32 -1.59
CA ARG A 73 -1.81 -14.75 -1.25
C ARG A 73 -2.57 -15.02 0.05
N SER A 74 -2.35 -14.23 1.11
CA SER A 74 -3.08 -14.39 2.38
C SER A 74 -4.58 -14.08 2.27
N LEU A 75 -4.99 -13.35 1.24
CA LEU A 75 -6.38 -13.00 0.94
C LEU A 75 -7.04 -13.97 -0.07
N GLY A 76 -6.32 -14.99 -0.55
CA GLY A 76 -6.84 -15.96 -1.53
C GLY A 76 -7.00 -15.38 -2.94
N LEU A 77 -6.31 -14.29 -3.26
CA LEU A 77 -6.32 -13.66 -4.58
C LEU A 77 -5.15 -14.20 -5.42
N GLU A 78 -5.33 -14.24 -6.75
CA GLU A 78 -4.24 -14.60 -7.67
C GLU A 78 -3.14 -13.53 -7.64
N LYS A 79 -1.89 -13.96 -7.58
CA LYS A 79 -0.73 -13.08 -7.67
C LYS A 79 -0.51 -12.72 -9.14
N LEU A 80 -0.06 -11.49 -9.39
CA LEU A 80 0.40 -11.06 -10.71
C LEU A 80 1.53 -11.99 -11.21
N ASP A 81 1.61 -12.17 -12.52
CA ASP A 81 2.64 -12.97 -13.19
C ASP A 81 4.03 -12.32 -13.16
N PHE A 82 4.10 -11.04 -12.78
CA PHE A 82 5.33 -10.31 -12.48
C PHE A 82 5.41 -9.89 -11.01
N HIS A 83 6.63 -9.75 -10.50
CA HIS A 83 6.91 -9.39 -9.11
C HIS A 83 7.74 -8.10 -8.97
N SER A 84 8.15 -7.50 -10.08
CA SER A 84 8.99 -6.31 -10.09
C SER A 84 8.70 -5.44 -11.32
N LEU A 85 8.82 -4.13 -11.14
CA LEU A 85 8.68 -3.10 -12.14
C LEU A 85 9.94 -2.23 -12.14
N ILE A 86 10.56 -2.05 -13.30
CA ILE A 86 11.72 -1.17 -13.48
C ILE A 86 11.28 0.04 -14.30
N LEU A 87 11.46 1.24 -13.76
CA LEU A 87 11.20 2.52 -14.43
C LEU A 87 12.52 3.05 -15.02
N ASP A 88 12.59 3.21 -16.33
CA ASP A 88 13.77 3.78 -17.01
C ASP A 88 13.69 5.32 -16.98
N PHE A 89 14.63 5.96 -16.29
CA PHE A 89 14.73 7.40 -16.13
C PHE A 89 15.74 8.05 -17.10
N SER A 90 16.24 7.33 -18.11
CA SER A 90 17.21 7.87 -19.07
C SER A 90 16.72 9.11 -19.83
N ALA A 91 15.41 9.21 -20.09
CA ALA A 91 14.78 10.36 -20.74
C ALA A 91 14.31 11.45 -19.76
N VAL A 92 14.40 11.21 -18.45
CA VAL A 92 13.93 12.14 -17.41
C VAL A 92 15.06 13.12 -17.08
N ASN A 93 14.83 14.39 -17.41
CA ASN A 93 15.80 15.47 -17.18
C ASN A 93 15.50 16.29 -15.92
N PHE A 94 14.22 16.35 -15.53
CA PHE A 94 13.78 16.99 -14.30
C PHE A 94 12.48 16.34 -13.81
N ILE A 95 12.24 16.44 -12.50
CA ILE A 95 10.97 16.09 -11.87
C ILE A 95 10.53 17.24 -10.97
N ASP A 96 9.28 17.67 -11.11
CA ASP A 96 8.70 18.69 -10.23
C ASP A 96 8.03 18.05 -9.00
N THR A 97 7.55 18.88 -8.07
CA THR A 97 6.92 18.40 -6.83
C THR A 97 5.68 17.53 -7.10
N VAL A 98 4.94 17.79 -8.19
CA VAL A 98 3.76 16.99 -8.55
C VAL A 98 4.20 15.64 -9.10
N GLY A 99 5.20 15.61 -9.96
CA GLY A 99 5.83 14.40 -10.48
C GLY A 99 6.42 13.53 -9.39
N THR A 100 7.13 14.11 -8.41
CA THR A 100 7.62 13.36 -7.24
C THR A 100 6.46 12.73 -6.47
N LYS A 101 5.37 13.46 -6.27
CA LYS A 101 4.19 12.93 -5.57
C LYS A 101 3.55 11.78 -6.34
N MET A 102 3.44 11.88 -7.66
CA MET A 102 2.95 10.79 -8.50
C MET A 102 3.88 9.58 -8.44
N LEU A 103 5.20 9.79 -8.46
CA LEU A 103 6.18 8.70 -8.34
C LEU A 103 6.08 7.99 -6.98
N LYS A 104 5.89 8.74 -5.88
CA LYS A 104 5.61 8.15 -4.56
C LYS A 104 4.38 7.26 -4.58
N ASN A 105 3.30 7.73 -5.20
CA ASN A 105 2.06 6.95 -5.30
C ASN A 105 2.29 5.65 -6.07
N ILE A 106 3.06 5.68 -7.18
CA ILE A 106 3.42 4.47 -7.92
C ILE A 106 4.10 3.45 -6.99
N PHE A 107 5.09 3.87 -6.20
CA PHE A 107 5.76 2.95 -5.26
C PHE A 107 4.79 2.36 -4.23
N VAL A 108 3.88 3.16 -3.68
CA VAL A 108 2.90 2.71 -2.68
C VAL A 108 1.88 1.75 -3.30
N GLU A 109 1.25 2.13 -4.40
CA GLU A 109 0.20 1.36 -5.07
C GLU A 109 0.72 0.00 -5.55
N PHE A 110 1.93 -0.05 -6.12
CA PHE A 110 2.53 -1.32 -6.54
C PHE A 110 2.98 -2.16 -5.35
N HIS A 111 3.45 -1.56 -4.26
CA HIS A 111 3.78 -2.29 -3.03
C HIS A 111 2.53 -2.97 -2.43
N GLU A 112 1.36 -2.33 -2.47
CA GLU A 112 0.09 -2.92 -2.00
C GLU A 112 -0.29 -4.21 -2.74
N VAL A 113 0.08 -4.32 -4.02
CA VAL A 113 -0.13 -5.53 -4.83
C VAL A 113 1.10 -6.45 -4.90
N GLU A 114 2.04 -6.30 -3.96
CA GLU A 114 3.29 -7.07 -3.85
C GLU A 114 4.25 -6.96 -5.04
N VAL A 115 4.21 -5.84 -5.77
CA VAL A 115 5.16 -5.55 -6.84
C VAL A 115 6.19 -4.56 -6.33
N LYS A 116 7.48 -4.93 -6.43
CA LYS A 116 8.59 -4.03 -6.08
C LYS A 116 8.89 -3.10 -7.24
N VAL A 117 9.03 -1.80 -6.96
CA VAL A 117 9.37 -0.79 -7.97
C VAL A 117 10.84 -0.40 -7.82
N TYR A 118 11.52 -0.28 -8.96
CA TYR A 118 12.92 0.10 -9.07
C TYR A 118 13.07 1.20 -10.13
N ILE A 119 14.08 2.05 -9.97
CA ILE A 119 14.42 3.10 -10.95
C ILE A 119 15.78 2.78 -11.55
N ALA A 120 15.89 2.79 -12.87
CA ALA A 120 17.15 2.62 -13.59
C ALA A 120 17.51 3.91 -14.36
N ASN A 121 18.79 4.08 -14.69
CA ASN A 121 19.28 5.17 -15.52
C ASN A 121 18.92 6.58 -14.98
N CYS A 122 18.82 6.73 -13.66
CA CYS A 122 18.49 8.00 -13.03
C CYS A 122 19.70 8.93 -13.05
N SER A 123 19.57 10.10 -13.69
CA SER A 123 20.64 11.10 -13.69
C SER A 123 20.88 11.66 -12.29
N SER A 124 22.12 12.07 -11.99
CA SER A 124 22.46 12.66 -10.68
C SER A 124 21.66 13.92 -10.36
N LEU A 125 21.26 14.69 -11.38
CA LEU A 125 20.40 15.86 -11.22
C LEU A 125 18.99 15.49 -10.75
N VAL A 126 18.38 14.47 -11.37
CA VAL A 126 17.05 13.98 -10.98
C VAL A 126 17.10 13.29 -9.62
N LEU A 127 18.16 12.51 -9.34
CA LEU A 127 18.37 11.90 -8.03
C LEU A 127 18.37 12.95 -6.91
N ARG A 128 19.11 14.05 -7.10
CA ARG A 128 19.13 15.16 -6.14
C ARG A 128 17.77 15.84 -5.98
N GLN A 129 16.99 15.98 -7.07
CA GLN A 129 15.62 16.50 -6.98
C GLN A 129 14.72 15.58 -6.15
N LEU A 130 14.86 14.26 -6.29
CA LEU A 130 14.16 13.28 -5.47
C LEU A 130 14.56 13.40 -3.98
N GLU A 131 15.85 13.54 -3.68
CA GLU A 131 16.34 13.74 -2.29
C GLU A 131 15.74 15.00 -1.65
N ILE A 132 15.80 16.14 -2.35
CA ILE A 132 15.30 17.43 -1.83
C ILE A 132 13.77 17.43 -1.69
N SER A 133 13.06 16.62 -2.49
CA SER A 133 11.60 16.49 -2.44
C SER A 133 11.11 15.41 -1.48
N ASP A 134 11.99 14.93 -0.59
CA ASP A 134 11.69 13.92 0.43
C ASP A 134 11.14 12.62 -0.18
N PHE A 135 11.62 12.25 -1.37
CA PHE A 135 11.18 11.06 -2.09
C PHE A 135 11.46 9.78 -1.30
N PHE A 136 12.67 9.67 -0.77
CA PHE A 136 13.13 8.52 -0.01
C PHE A 136 12.60 8.58 1.42
N ASN A 137 12.13 7.44 1.93
CA ASN A 137 11.61 7.26 3.28
C ASN A 137 11.71 5.79 3.69
N ASP A 138 11.11 5.41 4.81
CA ASP A 138 11.14 4.03 5.31
C ASP A 138 10.63 2.99 4.31
N ASN A 139 9.76 3.38 3.37
CA ASN A 139 9.19 2.50 2.34
C ASN A 139 9.92 2.56 0.99
N ILE A 140 10.59 3.68 0.69
CA ILE A 140 11.29 3.91 -0.59
C ILE A 140 12.74 4.25 -0.29
N THR A 141 13.63 3.27 -0.46
CA THR A 141 15.06 3.44 -0.16
C THR A 141 15.88 3.70 -1.42
N GLN A 142 17.05 4.33 -1.27
CA GLN A 142 17.98 4.54 -2.38
C GLN A 142 18.49 3.22 -2.98
N ALA A 143 18.38 2.09 -2.25
CA ALA A 143 18.69 0.76 -2.77
C ALA A 143 17.74 0.32 -3.91
N ALA A 144 16.66 1.06 -4.17
CA ALA A 144 15.78 0.84 -5.31
C ALA A 144 16.28 1.52 -6.61
N ILE A 145 17.41 2.23 -6.59
CA ILE A 145 17.96 2.96 -7.73
C ILE A 145 19.20 2.27 -8.29
N PHE A 146 19.24 2.08 -9.60
CA PHE A 146 20.31 1.42 -10.32
C PHE A 146 20.89 2.29 -11.42
N ALA A 147 22.19 2.13 -11.69
CA ALA A 147 22.89 2.83 -12.75
C ALA A 147 22.40 2.41 -14.15
N SER A 148 22.03 1.13 -14.31
CA SER A 148 21.49 0.58 -15.55
C SER A 148 20.30 -0.37 -15.32
N ILE A 149 19.49 -0.58 -16.36
CA ILE A 149 18.44 -1.62 -16.36
C ILE A 149 19.06 -3.00 -16.11
N HIS A 150 20.24 -3.25 -16.68
CA HIS A 150 20.95 -4.52 -16.53
C HIS A 150 21.27 -4.83 -15.06
N ASP A 151 21.72 -3.82 -14.31
CA ASP A 151 22.05 -3.98 -12.89
C ASP A 151 20.79 -4.26 -12.06
N ALA A 152 19.69 -3.56 -12.36
CA ALA A 152 18.39 -3.81 -11.73
C ALA A 152 17.90 -5.24 -11.99
N VAL A 153 17.95 -5.71 -13.25
CA VAL A 153 17.55 -7.09 -13.62
C VAL A 153 18.43 -8.13 -12.93
N SER A 154 19.74 -7.88 -12.88
CA SER A 154 20.69 -8.77 -12.20
C SER A 154 20.39 -8.87 -10.70
N PHE A 155 20.14 -7.73 -10.04
CA PHE A 155 19.75 -7.67 -8.63
C PHE A 155 18.45 -8.44 -8.36
N ILE A 156 17.43 -8.26 -9.21
CA ILE A 156 16.13 -8.93 -9.07
C ILE A 156 16.29 -10.44 -9.27
N SER A 157 17.06 -10.86 -10.28
CA SER A 157 17.22 -12.27 -10.64
C SER A 157 18.05 -13.06 -9.63
N ASN A 158 19.06 -12.42 -9.04
CA ASN A 158 19.91 -13.05 -8.02
C ASN A 158 19.27 -13.06 -6.62
N GLY A 159 18.11 -12.40 -6.47
CA GLY A 159 17.48 -12.12 -5.19
C GLY A 159 18.22 -11.02 -4.42
N PRO A 160 17.57 -10.37 -3.43
CA PRO A 160 18.24 -9.39 -2.59
C PRO A 160 19.29 -10.10 -1.72
N SER A 161 20.50 -10.27 -2.25
CA SER A 161 21.68 -10.52 -1.43
C SER A 161 21.81 -9.31 -0.51
N SER A 162 21.73 -9.57 0.80
CA SER A 162 21.91 -8.59 1.86
C SER A 162 23.32 -8.00 1.82
N GLU A 163 23.58 -7.09 0.89
CA GLU A 163 24.77 -6.23 0.91
C GLU A 163 24.38 -4.85 1.46
N SER A 164 24.28 -4.81 2.79
CA SER A 164 24.61 -3.59 3.53
C SER A 164 26.12 -3.41 3.46
N SER A 165 26.63 -2.37 2.78
CA SER A 165 27.68 -1.47 3.29
C SER A 165 28.30 -0.57 2.20
N SER A 166 28.33 0.73 2.57
CA SER A 166 29.34 1.76 2.25
C SER A 166 29.52 2.25 0.80
N LEU A 167 29.00 3.44 0.55
CA LEU A 167 29.81 4.51 -0.03
C LEU A 167 29.84 5.68 0.98
N SER A 168 30.77 5.58 1.92
CA SER A 168 31.27 6.71 2.70
C SER A 168 32.28 7.49 1.85
N GLU A 169 32.09 8.80 1.79
CA GLU A 169 33.08 9.86 1.58
C GLU A 169 34.15 9.67 0.48
N VAL A 170 34.04 10.48 -0.57
CA VAL A 170 35.22 11.16 -1.13
C VAL A 170 34.91 12.65 -1.25
N THR A 171 35.18 13.38 -0.18
CA THR A 171 35.61 14.79 -0.25
C THR A 171 37.10 14.82 0.03
N ALA A 172 37.81 15.65 -0.73
CA ALA A 172 39.24 15.99 -0.66
C ALA A 172 40.20 15.07 -1.44
N ILE A 173 40.52 15.47 -2.67
CA ILE A 173 41.77 16.20 -2.97
C ILE A 173 41.43 17.34 -3.93
#